data_AF-A0A7C2K7E8-F1
#
_entry.id   AF-A0A7C2K7E8-F1
#
_cell.length_a   1.000
_cell.length_b   1.000
_cell.length_c   1.000
_cell.angle_alpha   90.00
_cell.angle_beta   90.00
_cell.angle_gamma   90.00
#
_symmetry.space_group_name_H-M   'P 1'
#
loop_
_entity.id
_entity.type
_entity.pdbx_description
1 polymer ?
#
loop_
_entity_poly.entity_id
_entity_poly.type
_entity_poly.pdbx_seq_one_letter_code
_entity_poly.pdbx_strand_id
1 'polypeptide(L)'
;MFDSTFAATTQPAYLAIGDRDSFYDSEALEAFRARRPVLVRVVSGADHGLDVASDLAATLRAIGQVVEDTSSFLLTGSVPGLEVR
;
A
#
# COMPACT_ATOMS: atom_id res chain seq x y z
N MET A 1 7.41 10.80 -3.58
CA MET A 1 7.05 11.11 -4.98
C MET A 1 7.14 9.82 -5.78
N PHE A 2 6.05 9.39 -6.42
CA PHE A 2 6.08 8.20 -7.29
C PHE A 2 6.91 8.47 -8.55
N ASP A 3 7.56 7.45 -9.11
CA ASP A 3 8.29 7.62 -10.36
C ASP A 3 7.33 7.89 -11.53
N SER A 4 7.84 8.53 -12.59
CA SER A 4 7.04 8.96 -13.73
C SER A 4 6.39 7.80 -14.51
N THR A 5 7.01 6.62 -14.53
CA THR A 5 6.48 5.43 -15.19
C THR A 5 5.30 4.86 -14.41
N PHE A 6 5.45 4.75 -13.09
CA PHE A 6 4.36 4.33 -12.21
C PHE A 6 3.20 5.33 -12.20
N ALA A 7 3.49 6.64 -12.30
CA ALA A 7 2.47 7.67 -12.38
C ALA A 7 1.69 7.65 -13.72
N ALA A 8 2.31 7.17 -14.81
CA ALA A 8 1.70 7.17 -16.14
C ALA A 8 0.98 5.85 -16.50
N THR A 9 1.28 4.75 -15.81
CA THR A 9 0.64 3.47 -16.12
C THR A 9 -0.82 3.43 -15.66
N THR A 10 -1.67 2.79 -16.46
CA THR A 10 -3.11 2.57 -16.20
C THR A 10 -3.42 1.13 -15.78
N GLN A 11 -2.39 0.27 -15.70
CA GLN A 11 -2.57 -1.12 -15.25
C GLN A 11 -3.18 -1.16 -13.84
N PRO A 12 -3.84 -2.24 -13.43
CA PRO A 12 -4.19 -2.42 -12.02
C PRO A 12 -2.92 -2.36 -11.14
N ALA A 13 -3.02 -1.77 -9.94
CA ALA A 13 -1.92 -1.79 -8.98
C ALA A 13 -2.42 -2.02 -7.56
N TYR A 14 -1.54 -2.63 -6.78
CA TYR A 14 -1.62 -2.72 -5.33
C TYR A 14 -0.44 -1.95 -4.72
N LEU A 15 -0.71 -1.15 -3.69
CA LEU A 15 0.29 -0.39 -2.94
C LEU A 15 0.12 -0.64 -1.44
N ALA A 16 1.20 -1.04 -0.77
CA ALA A 16 1.29 -1.04 0.68
C ALA A 16 2.24 0.08 1.12
N ILE A 17 1.84 0.90 2.09
CA ILE A 17 2.64 2.00 2.62
C ILE A 17 2.39 2.19 4.11
N GLY A 18 3.44 2.47 4.87
CA GLY A 18 3.34 2.81 6.28
C GLY A 18 2.96 4.27 6.50
N ASP A 19 2.10 4.58 7.47
CA ASP A 19 1.71 5.98 7.79
C ASP A 19 2.80 6.79 8.52
N ARG A 20 3.88 6.12 8.97
CA ARG A 20 5.10 6.72 9.53
C ARG A 20 6.26 6.75 8.56
N ASP A 21 6.08 6.30 7.33
CA ASP A 21 7.09 6.49 6.28
C ASP A 21 7.31 7.99 6.07
N SER A 22 8.57 8.44 6.08
CA SER A 22 8.94 9.83 5.78
C SER A 22 8.50 10.30 4.38
N PHE A 23 8.19 9.38 3.47
CA PHE A 23 7.66 9.65 2.14
C PHE A 23 6.13 9.52 2.05
N TYR A 24 5.45 9.15 3.14
CA TYR A 24 4.00 9.09 3.18
C TYR A 24 3.41 10.50 3.11
N ASP A 25 2.54 10.70 2.12
CA ASP A 25 1.78 11.92 1.92
C ASP A 25 0.34 11.51 1.58
N SER A 26 -0.57 11.78 2.51
CA SER A 26 -1.98 11.42 2.37
C SER A 26 -2.64 12.16 1.21
N GLU A 27 -2.28 13.41 0.94
CA GLU A 27 -2.87 14.17 -0.16
C GLU A 27 -2.39 13.65 -1.51
N ALA A 28 -1.09 13.35 -1.62
CA ALA A 28 -0.54 12.73 -2.83
C ALA A 28 -1.14 11.34 -3.08
N LEU A 29 -1.42 10.57 -2.02
CA LEU A 29 -2.04 9.26 -2.13
C LEU A 29 -3.49 9.33 -2.60
N GLU A 30 -4.28 10.27 -2.08
CA GLU A 30 -5.65 10.50 -2.54
C GLU A 30 -5.68 11.03 -3.98
N ALA A 31 -4.77 11.94 -4.34
CA ALA A 31 -4.61 12.39 -5.72
C ALA A 31 -4.21 11.24 -6.67
N PHE A 32 -3.43 10.27 -6.18
CA PHE A 32 -3.07 9.08 -6.93
C PHE A 32 -4.28 8.14 -7.13
N ARG A 33 -5.07 7.89 -6.07
CA ARG A 33 -6.33 7.13 -6.15
C ARG A 33 -7.32 7.74 -7.14
N ALA A 34 -7.48 9.05 -7.12
CA ALA A 34 -8.39 9.75 -8.04
C ALA A 34 -8.00 9.63 -9.53
N ARG A 35 -6.73 9.32 -9.83
CA ARG A 35 -6.23 9.23 -11.22
C ARG A 35 -6.43 7.85 -11.83
N ARG A 36 -6.43 6.79 -11.01
CA ARG A 36 -6.56 5.42 -11.50
C ARG A 36 -7.02 4.47 -10.39
N PRO A 37 -7.74 3.40 -10.77
CA PRO A 37 -7.98 2.24 -9.93
C PRO A 37 -6.69 1.71 -9.27
N VAL A 38 -6.56 1.89 -7.95
CA VAL A 38 -5.48 1.32 -7.15
C VAL A 38 -6.01 0.80 -5.82
N LEU A 39 -5.60 -0.43 -5.46
CA LEU A 39 -5.84 -0.97 -4.13
C LEU A 39 -4.71 -0.52 -3.22
N VAL A 40 -5.05 0.13 -2.11
CA VAL A 40 -4.04 0.73 -1.23
C VAL A 40 -4.26 0.29 0.21
N ARG A 41 -3.24 -0.34 0.79
CA ARG A 41 -3.13 -0.64 2.21
C ARG A 41 -2.25 0.41 2.89
N VAL A 42 -2.84 1.19 3.78
CA VAL A 42 -2.07 2.03 4.71
C VAL A 42 -1.87 1.23 6.00
N VAL A 43 -0.62 0.96 6.36
CA VAL A 43 -0.25 0.20 7.55
C VAL A 43 0.02 1.18 8.69
N SER A 44 -0.83 1.15 9.71
CA SER A 44 -0.74 2.12 10.79
C SER A 44 0.46 1.88 11.69
N GLY A 45 1.18 2.95 12.02
CA GLY A 45 2.38 2.92 12.86
C GLY A 45 3.63 2.41 12.17
N ALA A 46 3.54 2.01 10.90
CA ALA A 46 4.64 1.40 10.17
C ALA A 46 5.46 2.44 9.40
N ASP A 47 6.77 2.23 9.31
CA ASP A 47 7.70 3.07 8.55
C ASP A 47 7.88 2.61 7.09
N HIS A 48 8.95 3.09 6.46
CA HIS A 48 9.32 2.73 5.08
C HIS A 48 9.56 1.23 4.87
N GLY A 49 10.11 0.54 5.88
CA GLY A 49 10.33 -0.90 5.86
C GLY A 49 9.12 -1.72 6.29
N LEU A 50 7.98 -1.05 6.52
CA LEU A 50 6.81 -1.61 7.20
C LEU A 50 7.11 -2.04 8.65
N ASP A 51 8.15 -1.48 9.27
CA ASP A 51 8.48 -1.74 10.67
C ASP A 51 7.61 -0.90 11.61
N VAL A 52 7.04 -1.55 12.61
CA VAL A 52 6.29 -0.91 13.69
C VAL A 52 7.20 -0.80 14.90
N ALA A 53 7.59 0.44 15.23
CA ALA A 53 8.63 0.72 16.21
C ALA A 53 8.41 -0.01 17.54
N SER A 54 9.40 -0.81 17.94
CA SER A 54 9.41 -1.60 19.19
C SER A 54 8.28 -2.64 19.31
N ASP A 55 7.62 -3.01 18.21
CA ASP A 55 6.61 -4.07 18.18
C ASP A 55 6.87 -5.05 17.01
N LEU A 56 7.82 -5.97 17.22
CA LEU A 56 8.14 -7.02 16.25
C LEU A 56 6.91 -7.84 15.84
N ALA A 57 5.97 -8.07 16.77
CA ALA A 57 4.78 -8.85 16.47
C ALA A 57 3.85 -8.09 15.51
N ALA A 58 3.71 -6.77 15.67
CA ALA A 58 3.00 -5.92 14.72
C ALA A 58 3.73 -5.84 13.37
N THR A 59 5.05 -5.72 13.35
CA THR A 59 5.85 -5.77 12.11
C THR A 59 5.61 -7.06 11.34
N LEU A 60 5.69 -8.22 12.01
CA LEU A 60 5.45 -9.51 11.35
C LEU A 60 4.01 -9.67 10.84
N ARG A 61 3.01 -9.16 11.58
CA ARG A 61 1.62 -9.12 11.11
C ARG A 61 1.46 -8.21 9.89
N ALA A 62 2.09 -7.04 9.87
CA ALA A 62 2.05 -6.11 8.75
C ALA A 62 2.65 -6.74 7.49
N ILE A 63 3.83 -7.35 7.60
CA ILE A 63 4.48 -8.06 6.50
C ILE A 63 3.61 -9.22 6.00
N GLY A 64 3.07 -10.03 6.92
CA GLY A 64 2.17 -11.13 6.59
C GLY A 64 0.94 -10.65 5.81
N GLN A 65 0.28 -9.60 6.28
CA GLN A 65 -0.86 -8.99 5.58
C GLN A 65 -0.49 -8.52 4.17
N VAL A 66 0.67 -7.88 3.99
CA VAL A 66 1.12 -7.40 2.68
C VAL A 66 1.42 -8.55 1.72
N VAL A 67 1.98 -9.66 2.21
CA VAL A 67 2.20 -10.88 1.41
C VAL A 67 0.88 -11.50 0.98
N GLU A 68 -0.10 -11.60 1.89
CA GLU A 68 -1.44 -12.12 1.59
C GLU A 68 -2.17 -11.22 0.59
N ASP A 69 -2.17 -9.91 0.81
CA ASP A 69 -2.77 -8.91 -0.08
C ASP A 69 -2.15 -8.98 -1.49
N THR A 70 -0.81 -9.05 -1.57
CA THR A 70 -0.10 -9.18 -2.86
C THR A 70 -0.49 -10.46 -3.59
N SER A 71 -0.55 -11.58 -2.86
CA SER A 71 -0.96 -12.86 -3.44
C SER A 71 -2.40 -12.81 -3.96
N SER A 72 -3.31 -12.22 -3.18
CA SER A 72 -4.71 -12.07 -3.57
C SER A 72 -4.86 -11.20 -4.82
N PHE A 73 -4.15 -10.07 -4.86
CA PHE A 73 -4.14 -9.16 -6.00
C PHE A 73 -3.66 -9.85 -7.28
N LEU A 74 -2.55 -10.59 -7.22
CA LEU A 74 -1.99 -11.26 -8.40
C LEU A 74 -2.86 -12.43 -8.89
N LEU A 75 -3.51 -13.15 -7.98
CA LEU A 75 -4.33 -14.31 -8.33
C LEU A 75 -5.76 -13.95 -8.77
N THR A 76 -6.32 -12.88 -8.21
CA THR A 76 -7.76 -12.57 -8.37
C THR A 76 -8.05 -11.15 -8.84
N GLY A 77 -7.05 -10.26 -8.87
CA GLY A 77 -7.25 -8.84 -9.14
C GLY A 77 -7.96 -8.07 -8.00
N SER A 78 -8.14 -8.69 -6.83
CA SER A 78 -8.83 -8.12 -5.67
C SER A 78 -8.02 -8.32 -4.39
N VAL A 79 -8.31 -7.54 -3.35
CA VAL A 79 -7.71 -7.68 -2.02
C VAL A 79 -8.81 -7.57 -0.96
N PRO A 80 -8.93 -8.54 -0.03
CA PRO A 80 -9.94 -8.49 1.02
C PRO A 80 -9.89 -7.20 1.85
N GLY A 81 -11.05 -6.58 2.02
CA GLY A 81 -11.21 -5.35 2.80
C GLY A 81 -10.60 -4.10 2.14
N LEU A 82 -10.18 -4.17 0.89
CA LEU A 82 -9.83 -3.00 0.08
C LEU A 82 -10.81 -2.85 -1.09
N GLU A 83 -11.17 -1.61 -1.36
CA GLU A 83 -11.98 -1.24 -2.51
C GLU A 83 -11.15 -0.41 -3.47
N VAL A 84 -11.38 -0.63 -4.75
CA VAL A 84 -10.89 0.26 -5.79
C VAL A 84 -11.68 1.57 -5.67
N ARG A 85 -10.96 2.68 -5.46
CA ARG A 85 -11.52 4.03 -5.51
C ARG A 85 -10.99 4.78 -6.72
#